data_AF-E7EM02-F1
#
_entry.id   AF-E7EM02-F1
#
_cell.length_a   1.000
_cell.length_b   1.000
_cell.length_c   1.000
_cell.angle_alpha   90.00
_cell.angle_beta   90.00
_cell.angle_gamma   90.00
#
_symmetry.space_group_name_H-M   'P 1'
#
loop_
_entity.id
_entity.type
_entity.pdbx_description
1 polymer ?
#
loop_
_entity_poly.entity_id
_entity_poly.type
_entity_poly.pdbx_seq_one_letter_code
_entity_poly.pdbx_strand_id
1 'polypeptide(L)'
;MKSLDAIGFVRNQLRQHGNVQRACEALAQAALDRRSQDNISIVIADLGRTDWKSVPAQKQNFGWEVSQAFATIVVVSVGIWVSSFLSL
;
A
#
# COMPACT_ATOMS: atom_id res chain seq x y z
N MET A 1 -6.16 0.38 5.96
CA MET A 1 -5.32 0.37 4.75
C MET A 1 -5.02 1.82 4.38
N LYS A 2 -3.79 2.20 3.99
CA LYS A 2 -3.51 3.59 3.59
C LYS A 2 -4.12 3.84 2.20
N SER A 3 -4.47 5.09 1.89
CA SER A 3 -5.12 5.43 0.62
C SER A 3 -4.29 5.03 -0.61
N LEU A 4 -2.97 5.20 -0.54
CA LEU A 4 -2.04 4.79 -1.60
C LEU A 4 -2.06 3.28 -1.84
N ASP A 5 -2.09 2.47 -0.78
CA ASP A 5 -2.17 1.01 -0.88
C ASP A 5 -3.48 0.58 -1.54
N ALA A 6 -4.58 1.26 -1.21
CA ALA A 6 -5.91 0.99 -1.77
C ALA A 6 -5.95 1.25 -3.27
N ILE A 7 -5.40 2.39 -3.70
CA ILE A 7 -5.32 2.78 -5.11
C ILE A 7 -4.44 1.80 -5.88
N GLY A 8 -3.27 1.45 -5.33
CA GLY A 8 -2.37 0.48 -5.94
C GLY A 8 -3.01 -0.91 -6.08
N PHE A 9 -3.75 -1.34 -5.06
CA PHE A 9 -4.51 -2.59 -5.09
C PHE A 9 -5.56 -2.60 -6.20
N VAL A 10 -6.44 -1.59 -6.26
CA VAL A 10 -7.49 -1.50 -7.29
C VAL A 10 -6.90 -1.45 -8.69
N ARG A 11 -5.85 -0.65 -8.90
CA ARG A 11 -5.16 -0.56 -10.19
C ARG A 11 -4.55 -1.90 -10.61
N ASN A 12 -3.98 -2.66 -9.67
CA ASN A 12 -3.47 -4.00 -9.97
C ASN A 12 -4.59 -4.98 -10.33
N GLN A 13 -5.72 -4.96 -9.62
CA GLN A 13 -6.89 -5.77 -9.93
C GLN A 13 -7.45 -5.45 -11.33
N LEU A 14 -7.61 -4.16 -11.65
CA LEU A 14 -8.05 -3.70 -12.97
C LEU A 14 -7.07 -4.09 -14.07
N ARG A 15 -5.75 -4.01 -13.83
CA ARG A 15 -4.75 -4.45 -14.80
C ARG A 15 -4.79 -5.95 -15.07
N GLN A 16 -4.91 -6.77 -14.02
CA GLN A 16 -4.85 -8.22 -14.13
C GLN A 16 -6.14 -8.82 -14.69
N HIS A 17 -7.29 -8.22 -14.39
CA HIS A 17 -8.59 -8.81 -14.68
C HIS A 17 -9.49 -7.95 -15.57
N GLY A 18 -9.19 -6.66 -15.74
CA GLY A 18 -9.97 -5.73 -16.58
C GLY A 18 -11.41 -5.51 -16.11
N ASN A 19 -11.74 -5.90 -14.88
CA ASN A 19 -13.12 -5.94 -14.40
C ASN A 19 -13.26 -5.14 -13.09
N VAL A 20 -14.05 -4.07 -13.16
CA VAL A 20 -14.32 -3.15 -12.06
C VAL A 20 -15.05 -3.83 -10.90
N GLN A 21 -16.03 -4.68 -11.20
CA GLN A 21 -16.78 -5.42 -10.18
C GLN A 21 -15.85 -6.31 -9.36
N ARG A 22 -14.98 -7.06 -10.05
CA ARG A 22 -14.00 -7.94 -9.40
C ARG A 22 -12.99 -7.16 -8.57
N ALA A 23 -12.54 -6.00 -9.05
CA ALA A 23 -11.68 -5.11 -8.27
C ALA A 23 -12.37 -4.57 -7.02
N CYS A 24 -13.66 -4.28 -7.10
CA CYS A 24 -14.49 -3.82 -5.99
C CYS A 24 -14.66 -4.91 -4.92
N GLU A 25 -15.03 -6.13 -5.34
CA GLU A 25 -15.17 -7.30 -4.46
C GLU A 25 -13.84 -7.65 -3.78
N ALA A 26 -12.74 -7.67 -4.54
CA ALA A 26 -11.41 -7.94 -3.98
C ALA A 26 -10.98 -6.89 -2.96
N LEU A 27 -11.33 -5.61 -3.18
CA LEU A 27 -11.03 -4.54 -2.24
C LEU A 27 -11.89 -4.64 -0.97
N ALA A 28 -13.17 -4.98 -1.11
CA ALA A 28 -14.06 -5.24 0.02
C ALA A 28 -13.54 -6.40 0.87
N GLN A 29 -13.16 -7.52 0.22
CA GLN A 29 -12.58 -8.67 0.89
C GLN A 29 -11.28 -8.32 1.63
N ALA A 30 -10.37 -7.59 0.97
CA ALA A 30 -9.12 -7.14 1.60
C ALA A 30 -9.34 -6.22 2.81
N ALA A 31 -10.44 -5.45 2.83
CA ALA A 31 -10.81 -4.62 3.97
C ALA A 31 -11.42 -5.45 5.11
N LEU A 32 -12.24 -6.47 4.79
CA LEU A 32 -12.79 -7.41 5.77
C LEU A 32 -11.71 -8.30 6.40
N ASP A 33 -10.77 -8.81 5.60
CA ASP A 33 -9.65 -9.65 6.06
C ASP A 33 -8.74 -8.90 7.05
N ARG A 34 -8.67 -7.57 6.92
CA ARG A 34 -7.97 -6.69 7.88
C ARG A 34 -8.80 -6.38 9.13
N ARG A 35 -9.90 -7.11 9.36
CA ARG A 35 -10.84 -6.96 10.48
C ARG A 35 -11.40 -5.54 10.60
N SER A 36 -11.80 -4.94 9.48
CA SER A 36 -12.59 -3.69 9.57
C SER A 36 -13.82 -3.94 10.43
N GLN A 37 -14.02 -3.09 11.45
CA GLN A 37 -15.12 -3.22 12.41
C GLN A 37 -16.28 -2.26 12.11
N ASP A 38 -16.16 -1.49 11.04
CA ASP A 38 -17.14 -0.50 10.61
C ASP A 38 -17.63 -0.82 9.20
N ASN A 39 -18.78 -0.24 8.84
CA ASN A 39 -19.43 -0.40 7.56
C ASN A 39 -18.57 0.17 6.44
N ILE A 40 -18.33 -0.62 5.40
CA ILE A 40 -17.53 -0.23 4.25
C ILE A 40 -18.44 -0.17 3.03
N SER A 41 -18.42 0.97 2.33
CA SER A 41 -19.00 1.14 1.01
C SER A 41 -17.91 1.55 0.03
N ILE A 42 -17.82 0.87 -1.10
CA ILE A 42 -16.81 1.09 -2.13
C ILE A 42 -17.51 1.38 -3.45
N VAL A 43 -17.12 2.48 -4.10
CA VAL A 43 -17.60 2.85 -5.43
C VAL A 43 -16.38 3.02 -6.33
N ILE A 44 -16.31 2.25 -7.40
CA ILE A 44 -15.29 2.36 -8.45
C ILE A 44 -16.01 2.64 -9.76
N ALA A 45 -15.61 3.72 -10.43
CA ALA A 45 -16.12 4.08 -11.75
C ALA A 45 -14.96 4.03 -12.75
N ASP A 46 -15.10 3.21 -13.78
CA ASP A 46 -14.23 3.25 -14.95
C ASP A 46 -14.88 4.11 -16.04
N LEU A 47 -14.17 5.16 -16.44
CA LEU A 47 -14.63 6.12 -17.45
C LEU A 47 -14.30 5.67 -18.88
N GLY A 48 -13.73 4.47 -19.07
CA GLY A 48 -13.42 3.90 -20.38
C GLY A 48 -12.24 4.58 -21.10
N ARG A 49 -11.54 5.51 -20.45
CA ARG A 49 -10.38 6.22 -21.01
C ARG A 49 -9.05 5.51 -20.78
N THR A 50 -9.06 4.41 -20.03
CA THR A 50 -7.84 3.72 -19.59
C THR A 50 -7.85 2.29 -20.07
N ASP A 51 -6.89 1.92 -20.90
CA ASP A 51 -6.61 0.52 -21.20
C ASP A 51 -5.79 -0.11 -20.06
N TRP A 52 -6.49 -0.69 -19.09
CA TRP A 52 -5.86 -1.24 -17.90
C TRP A 52 -4.80 -2.30 -18.18
N LYS A 53 -4.89 -3.03 -19.31
CA LYS A 53 -3.94 -4.10 -19.64
C LYS A 53 -2.57 -3.58 -20.04
N SER A 54 -2.50 -2.37 -20.62
CA SER A 54 -1.24 -1.74 -21.03
C SER A 54 -0.62 -0.85 -19.95
N VAL A 55 -1.36 -0.54 -18.88
CA VAL A 55 -0.83 0.24 -17.75
C VAL A 55 0.30 -0.54 -17.06
N PRO A 56 1.51 0.04 -16.91
CA PRO A 56 2.60 -0.62 -16.21
C PRO A 56 2.23 -0.86 -14.74
N ALA A 57 2.77 -1.94 -14.15
CA ALA A 57 2.64 -2.17 -12.72
C ALA A 57 3.08 -0.91 -11.97
N GLN A 58 2.30 -0.47 -10.98
CA GLN A 58 2.77 0.61 -10.12
C GLN A 58 4.05 0.14 -9.43
N LYS A 59 5.20 0.73 -9.80
CA LYS A 59 6.46 0.49 -9.11
C LYS A 59 6.25 0.94 -7.66
N GLN A 60 6.11 -0.01 -6.76
CA GLN A 60 6.30 0.24 -5.34
C GLN A 60 7.73 0.77 -5.22
N ASN A 61 7.92 1.93 -4.59
CA ASN A 61 9.22 2.57 -4.44
C ASN A 61 10.06 1.79 -3.41
N PHE A 62 10.36 0.54 -3.70
CA PHE A 62 11.09 -0.40 -2.85
C PHE A 62 12.42 0.22 -2.37
N GLY A 63 13.13 0.95 -3.23
CA GLY A 63 14.35 1.65 -2.84
C GLY A 63 14.13 2.73 -1.77
N TRP A 64 13.00 3.43 -1.81
CA TRP A 64 12.63 4.44 -0.81
C TRP A 64 12.23 3.78 0.51
N GLU A 65 11.41 2.73 0.46
CA GLU A 65 11.00 1.97 1.64
C GLU A 65 12.20 1.32 2.34
N VAL A 66 13.12 0.71 1.58
CA VAL A 66 14.36 0.13 2.12
C VAL A 66 15.26 1.20 2.71
N SER A 67 15.46 2.32 2.02
CA SER A 67 16.28 3.43 2.53
C SER A 67 15.71 3.99 3.84
N GLN A 68 14.40 4.16 3.93
CA GLN A 68 13.72 4.62 5.14
C GLN A 68 13.89 3.63 6.30
N ALA A 69 13.73 2.33 6.04
CA ALA A 69 13.91 1.31 7.07
C ALA A 69 15.35 1.31 7.60
N PHE A 70 16.35 1.38 6.72
CA PHE A 70 17.75 1.49 7.10
C PHE A 70 18.05 2.76 7.90
N ALA A 71 17.55 3.92 7.47
CA ALA A 71 17.74 5.17 8.18
C ALA A 71 17.17 5.09 9.61
N THR A 72 16.00 4.48 9.78
CA THR A 72 15.38 4.29 11.10
C THR A 72 16.23 3.40 12.00
N ILE A 73 16.73 2.27 11.49
CA ILE A 73 17.60 1.36 12.24
C ILE A 73 18.87 2.10 12.69
N VAL A 74 19.50 2.86 11.79
CA VAL A 74 20.72 3.62 12.09
C VAL A 74 20.47 4.65 13.19
N VAL A 75 19.41 5.46 13.06
CA VAL A 75 19.07 6.50 14.04
C VAL A 75 18.79 5.89 15.43
N VAL A 76 17.99 4.83 15.50
CA VAL A 76 17.69 4.16 16.77
C VAL A 76 18.96 3.55 17.38
N SER A 77 19.80 2.92 16.56
CA SER A 77 21.07 2.31 17.03
C SER A 77 22.03 3.36 17.59
N VAL A 78 22.17 4.50 16.91
CA VAL A 78 23.01 5.62 17.40
C VAL A 78 22.44 6.19 18.70
N GLY A 79 21.12 6.37 18.79
CA GLY A 79 20.47 6.86 20.01
C GLY A 79 20.71 5.94 21.22
N ILE A 80 20.60 4.63 21.03
CA ILE A 80 20.91 3.63 22.07
C ILE A 80 22.39 3.73 22.46
N TRP A 81 23.29 3.79 21.48
CA TRP A 81 24.73 3.88 21.74
C TRP A 81 25.10 5.13 22.54
N VAL A 82 24.64 6.32 22.13
CA VAL A 82 24.87 7.58 22.86
C VAL A 82 24.28 7.52 24.26
N SER A 83 23.07 6.96 24.41
CA SER A 83 22.43 6.82 25.72
C SER A 83 23.25 5.92 26.65
N SER A 84 23.84 4.84 26.14
CA SER A 84 24.74 3.96 26.90
C SER A 84 26.03 4.66 27.36
N PHE A 85 26.52 5.67 26.64
CA PHE A 85 27.67 6.48 27.07
C PHE A 85 27.31 7.52 28.13
N LEU A 86 26.08 8.05 28.10
CA LEU A 86 25.61 9.06 29.05
C LEU A 86 25.02 8.47 30.34
N SER A 87 24.73 7.17 30.34
CA SER A 87 24.26 6.43 31.53
C SER A 87 25.39 5.73 32.30
N LEU A 88 26.65 5.98 31.90
CA LEU A 88 27.90 5.61 32.57
C LEU A 88 28.48 6.85 33.27
#